data_AF-A0A9E4AAP6-F1
#
_entry.id   AF-A0A9E4AAP6-F1
#
_cell.length_a   1.000
_cell.length_b   1.000
_cell.length_c   1.000
_cell.angle_alpha   90.00
_cell.angle_beta   90.00
_cell.angle_gamma   90.00
#
_symmetry.space_group_name_H-M   'P 1'
#
loop_
_entity.id
_entity.type
_entity.pdbx_description
1 polymer ?
#
loop_
_entity_poly.entity_id
_entity_poly.type
_entity_poly.pdbx_seq_one_letter_code
_entity_poly.pdbx_strand_id
1 'polypeptide(L)' 'MTFEEKLERLKEIVETLESPDTLELDASLTLFEEGVGLVRSCRELLEAAEVRVQNVSQEENGDTTAEFISENENGE' A
#
# COMPACT_ATOMS: atom_id res chain seq x y z
N MET A 1 -8.85 9.89 -0.06
CA MET A 1 -9.36 8.58 -0.51
C MET A 1 -9.19 7.55 0.60
N THR A 2 -10.22 6.76 0.86
CA THR A 2 -10.16 5.56 1.71
C THR A 2 -9.35 4.46 1.03
N PHE A 3 -9.12 3.34 1.74
CA PHE A 3 -8.46 2.17 1.16
C PHE A 3 -9.29 1.60 0.00
N GLU A 4 -10.60 1.48 0.19
CA GLU A 4 -11.55 0.95 -0.79
C GLU A 4 -11.59 1.82 -2.05
N GLU A 5 -11.61 3.15 -1.89
CA GLU A 5 -11.57 4.09 -3.02
C GLU A 5 -10.26 3.97 -3.82
N LYS A 6 -9.12 3.84 -3.13
CA LYS A 6 -7.81 3.64 -3.79
C LYS A 6 -7.76 2.31 -4.53
N LEU A 7 -8.27 1.26 -3.91
CA LEU A 7 -8.30 -0.08 -4.50
C LEU A 7 -9.21 -0.13 -5.72
N GLU A 8 -10.36 0.53 -5.67
CA GLU A 8 -11.27 0.61 -6.82
C GLU A 8 -10.63 1.36 -7.98
N ARG A 9 -10.03 2.53 -7.72
CA ARG A 9 -9.29 3.27 -8.73
C ARG A 9 -8.15 2.46 -9.36
N LEU A 10 -7.43 1.68 -8.55
CA LEU A 10 -6.37 0.81 -9.05
C LEU A 10 -6.91 -0.26 -10.02
N LYS A 11 -8.09 -0.84 -9.75
CA LYS A 11 -8.72 -1.80 -10.67
C LYS A 11 -9.09 -1.13 -12.00
N GLU A 12 -9.71 0.05 -11.95
CA GLU A 12 -10.05 0.81 -13.16
C GLU A 12 -8.82 1.10 -14.02
N ILE A 13 -7.70 1.48 -13.39
CA ILE A 13 -6.42 1.70 -14.06
C ILE A 13 -5.94 0.43 -14.74
N VAL A 14 -5.97 -0.71 -14.05
CA VAL A 14 -5.55 -2.00 -14.61
C VAL A 14 -6.43 -2.37 -15.82
N GLU A 15 -7.75 -2.31 -15.69
CA GLU A 15 -8.68 -2.60 -16.78
C GLU A 15 -8.44 -1.70 -18.01
N THR A 16 -8.13 -0.42 -17.76
CA THR A 16 -7.82 0.55 -18.81
C THR A 16 -6.49 0.23 -19.50
N LEU A 17 -5.45 -0.10 -18.73
CA LEU A 17 -4.12 -0.44 -19.27
C LEU A 17 -4.11 -1.78 -20.02
N GLU A 18 -5.00 -2.71 -19.68
CA GLU A 18 -5.18 -3.99 -20.37
C GLU A 18 -5.91 -3.85 -21.72
N SER A 19 -6.34 -2.64 -22.09
CA SER A 19 -7.04 -2.33 -23.35
C SER A 19 -6.10 -1.65 -24.37
N PRO A 20 -5.28 -2.42 -25.12
CA PRO A 20 -4.16 -1.91 -25.92
C PRO A 20 -4.56 -1.03 -27.12
N ASP A 21 -5.81 -1.11 -27.59
CA ASP A 21 -6.22 -0.48 -28.85
C ASP A 21 -6.75 0.96 -28.70
N THR A 22 -6.82 1.49 -27.48
CA THR A 22 -7.56 2.75 -27.20
C THR A 22 -6.75 3.84 -26.49
N LEU A 23 -5.53 3.55 -26.07
CA LEU A 23 -4.78 4.41 -25.16
C LEU A 23 -3.46 4.88 -25.78
N GLU A 24 -3.27 6.20 -25.84
CA GLU A 24 -2.00 6.79 -26.26
C GLU A 24 -0.90 6.54 -25.22
N LEU A 25 0.37 6.51 -25.66
CA LEU A 25 1.52 6.21 -24.82
C LEU A 25 1.64 7.15 -23.60
N ASP A 26 1.43 8.45 -23.79
CA ASP A 26 1.51 9.41 -22.68
C ASP A 26 0.41 9.17 -21.63
N ALA A 27 -0.78 8.76 -22.08
CA ALA A 27 -1.88 8.42 -21.19
C ALA A 27 -1.60 7.12 -20.43
N SER A 28 -1.00 6.12 -21.08
CA SER A 28 -0.62 4.86 -20.40
C SER A 28 0.48 5.06 -19.37
N LEU A 29 1.46 5.92 -19.65
CA LEU A 29 2.49 6.32 -18.68
C LEU A 29 1.89 7.04 -17.47
N THR A 30 0.96 7.98 -17.71
CA THR A 30 0.28 8.71 -16.62
C THR A 30 -0.50 7.76 -15.71
N LEU A 31 -1.28 6.84 -16.29
CA LEU A 31 -2.05 5.85 -15.54
C LEU A 31 -1.16 4.87 -14.78
N PHE A 32 -0.01 4.48 -15.36
CA PHE A 32 0.97 3.64 -14.69
C PHE A 32 1.56 4.34 -13.45
N GLU A 33 1.97 5.59 -13.58
CA GLU A 33 2.50 6.39 -12.46
C GLU A 33 1.45 6.53 -11.34
N GLU A 34 0.20 6.82 -11.72
CA GLU A 34 -0.93 6.87 -10.77
C GLU A 34 -1.09 5.53 -10.05
N GLY A 35 -1.12 4.42 -10.79
CA GLY A 35 -1.25 3.06 -10.25
C GLY A 35 -0.14 2.71 -9.26
N VAL A 36 1.11 3.04 -9.57
CA VAL A 36 2.25 2.85 -8.64
C VAL A 36 2.07 3.67 -7.36
N GLY A 37 1.61 4.91 -7.47
CA GLY A 37 1.30 5.76 -6.32
C GLY A 37 0.19 5.19 -5.43
N LEU A 38 -0.87 4.66 -6.04
CA LEU A 38 -1.98 4.01 -5.32
C LEU A 38 -1.52 2.75 -4.60
N VAL A 39 -0.72 1.90 -5.24
CA VAL A 39 -0.17 0.68 -4.60
C VAL A 39 0.67 1.02 -3.38
N ARG A 40 1.56 2.03 -3.47
CA ARG A 40 2.34 2.50 -2.32
C ARG A 40 1.45 2.99 -1.19
N SER A 41 0.47 3.84 -1.52
CA SER A 41 -0.48 4.38 -0.55
C SER A 41 -1.34 3.30 0.12
N CYS A 42 -1.71 2.23 -0.59
CA CYS A 42 -2.44 1.11 -0.02
C CYS A 42 -1.58 0.30 0.95
N ARG A 43 -0.30 0.08 0.63
CA ARG A 43 0.64 -0.62 1.53
C ARG A 43 0.83 0.13 2.84
N GLU A 44 1.04 1.45 2.79
CA GLU A 44 1.18 2.28 3.99
C GLU A 44 -0.07 2.23 4.88
N LEU A 45 -1.27 2.22 4.28
CA LEU A 45 -2.52 2.09 5.03
C LEU A 45 -2.65 0.73 5.71
N LEU A 46 -2.24 -0.35 5.03
CA LEU A 46 -2.28 -1.71 5.57
C LEU A 46 -1.26 -1.88 6.71
N GLU A 47 -0.05 -1.37 6.55
CA GLU A 47 0.98 -1.38 7.60
C GLU A 47 0.51 -0.62 8.86
N ALA A 48 -0.06 0.57 8.67
CA ALA A 48 -0.64 1.34 9.78
C ALA A 48 -1.84 0.66 10.44
N ALA A 49 -2.57 -0.19 9.72
CA ALA A 49 -3.65 -1.00 10.28
C ALA A 49 -3.09 -2.21 11.06
N GLU A 50 -2.07 -2.89 10.52
CA GLU A 50 -1.38 -4.02 11.15
C GLU A 50 -0.77 -3.62 12.50
N VAL A 51 -0.04 -2.51 12.55
CA VAL A 51 0.52 -1.97 13.79
C VAL A 51 -0.58 -1.72 14.82
N ARG A 52 -1.73 -1.18 14.39
CA ARG A 52 -2.87 -0.93 15.30
C ARG A 52 -3.45 -2.23 15.85
N VAL A 53 -3.64 -3.25 15.00
CA VAL A 53 -4.13 -4.57 15.41
C VAL A 53 -3.16 -5.22 16.38
N GLN A 54 -1.85 -5.12 16.13
CA GLN A 54 -0.82 -5.67 17.00
C GLN A 54 -0.84 -4.99 18.37
N ASN A 55 -0.89 -3.65 18.43
CA ASN A 55 -0.95 -2.92 19.69
C ASN A 55 -2.16 -3.32 20.53
N VAL A 56 -3.35 -3.37 19.95
CA VAL A 56 -4.57 -3.82 20.64
C VAL A 56 -4.43 -5.25 21.15
N SER A 57 -3.84 -6.13 20.35
CA SER A 57 -3.62 -7.54 20.72
C SER A 57 -2.59 -7.71 21.84
N GLN A 58 -1.59 -6.83 21.92
CA GLN A 58 -0.60 -6.80 22.99
C GLN A 58 -1.17 -6.23 24.29
N GLU A 59 -2.01 -5.19 24.20
CA GLU A 59 -2.75 -4.64 25.35
C GLU A 59 -3.69 -5.67 25.98
N GLU A 60 -4.35 -6.50 25.16
CA GLU A 60 -5.25 -7.57 25.65
C GLU A 60 -4.48 -8.72 26.34
N ASN A 61 -3.22 -8.97 25.95
CA ASN A 61 -2.37 -10.02 26.52
C ASN A 61 -1.47 -9.57 27.68
N GLY A 62 -1.45 -8.27 28.02
CA GLY A 62 -0.71 -7.73 29.16
C GLY A 62 0.83 -7.83 29.06
N ASP A 63 1.39 -8.11 27.88
CA ASP A 63 2.83 -8.15 27.68
C ASP A 63 3.31 -6.83 27.07
N THR A 64 3.83 -5.96 27.93
CA THR A 64 4.36 -4.64 27.55
C THR A 64 5.85 -4.75 27.24
N THR A 65 6.24 -5.58 26.27
CA THR A 65 7.63 -5.61 25.78
C THR A 65 7.71 -4.76 24.52
N ALA A 66 7.85 -3.44 24.72
CA ALA A 66 8.23 -2.51 23.68
C ALA A 66 9.71 -2.75 23.29
N GLU A 67 9.98 -3.82 22.55
CA GLU A 67 11.24 -4.00 21.83
C GLU A 67 11.01 -3.77 20.35
N PHE A 68 11.06 -2.50 19.94
CA PHE A 68 11.45 -2.20 18.57
C PHE A 68 12.95 -2.45 18.46
N ILE A 69 13.28 -3.62 17.91
CA ILE A 69 14.56 -3.89 17.29
C ILE A 69 14.69 -2.93 16.10
N SER A 70 15.41 -1.83 16.32
CA SER A 70 16.10 -1.14 15.23
C SER A 70 17.37 -1.94 14.90
N GLU A 71 17.22 -3.07 14.21
CA GLU A 71 18.34 -3.70 13.51
C GLU A 71 17.96 -3.82 12.04
N ASN A 72 18.30 -2.76 11.29
CA ASN A 72 19.00 -3.03 10.05
C ASN A 72 20.04 -1.93 9.78
N GLU A 73 21.09 -1.94 10.62
CA GLU A 73 22.42 -1.56 10.16
C GLU A 73 23.31 -2.81 10.22
N ASN A 74 23.55 -3.46 9.06
CA ASN A 74 24.87 -3.52 8.41
C ASN A 74 25.03 -4.75 7.50
N GLY A 75 25.51 -4.50 6.26
CA GLY A 75 26.63 -5.28 5.70
C GLY A 75 26.36 -6.16 4.48
N GLU A 76 26.28 -5.56 3.28
CA GLU A 76 27.23 -5.69 2.15
C GLU A 76 26.79 -4.80 0.96
#